data_AF-A0A4P5R0J2-F1
#
_entry.id   AF-A0A4P5R0J2-F1
#
_cell.length_a   1.000
_cell.length_b   1.000
_cell.length_c   1.000
_cell.angle_alpha   90.00
_cell.angle_beta   90.00
_cell.angle_gamma   90.00
#
_symmetry.space_group_name_H-M   'P 1'
#
loop_
_entity.id
_entity.type
_entity.pdbx_description
1 polymer ?
#
loop_
_entity_poly.entity_id
_entity_poly.type
_entity_poly.pdbx_seq_one_letter_code
_entity_poly.pdbx_strand_id
1 'polypeptide(L)'
;MKKYAVEARRVEILEATCEVVIERGFAGTRIADVAKRLNVSNSLIHYHFESKEALLAAAFEYYARKDLSEMERDIELGQSATAQLWRLIESYVPEGSDDVEWMLWIDAWGEALRNPLMKSISQQLDEQSIGFLERVLRRGNETGEFQCDQPRVSAMRITALIDGLAVQFAAHEGVVKRKELMRALRALAAFETGLSPDDIRDGKRGPRPSTTRTSTPSSPVTGGVAPTAITDAALRQLLASISDAQLRGDAPGWLALWGPQGELVMPDGAAAKGHDALGEVFTKHYGSDRWTLQSPEVVVFLADESTGHATGRVTVTERFQRRNGAIGSRIATLHDRYERTPHGWLLAGRRYEVLD
;
A
#
# COMPACT_ATOMS: atom_id res chain seq x y z
N MET A 1 21.16 27.05 34.48
CA MET A 1 20.53 25.96 35.28
C MET A 1 19.00 26.04 35.34
N LYS A 2 18.37 27.18 35.70
CA LYS A 2 16.90 27.25 35.88
C LYS A 2 16.05 26.86 34.65
N LYS A 3 16.46 27.26 33.43
CA LYS A 3 15.78 26.88 32.18
C LYS A 3 15.84 25.38 31.89
N TYR A 4 16.97 24.72 32.19
CA TYR A 4 17.12 23.27 32.01
C TYR A 4 16.23 22.46 32.97
N ALA A 5 16.06 22.93 34.21
CA ALA A 5 15.16 22.28 35.18
C ALA A 5 13.68 22.40 34.79
N VAL A 6 13.28 23.53 34.19
CA VAL A 6 11.91 23.74 33.69
C VAL A 6 11.62 22.85 32.48
N GLU A 7 12.57 22.74 31.54
CA GLU A 7 12.39 21.88 30.37
C GLU A 7 12.35 20.39 30.75
N ALA A 8 13.26 19.95 31.63
CA ALA A 8 13.24 18.58 32.15
C ALA A 8 11.91 18.25 32.85
N ARG A 9 11.40 19.18 33.68
CA ARG A 9 10.09 19.02 34.33
C ARG A 9 8.96 18.93 33.30
N ARG A 10 9.01 19.73 32.23
CA ARG A 10 8.01 19.69 31.16
C ARG A 10 8.00 18.31 30.49
N VAL A 11 9.16 17.75 30.17
CA VAL A 11 9.28 16.40 29.60
C VAL A 11 8.73 15.33 30.56
N GLU A 12 9.09 15.37 31.85
CA GLU A 12 8.54 14.43 32.85
C GLU A 12 7.00 14.49 32.92
N ILE A 13 6.40 15.67 32.78
CA ILE A 13 4.95 15.83 32.72
C ILE A 13 4.36 15.20 31.47
N LEU A 14 5.01 15.34 30.32
CA LEU A 14 4.56 14.75 29.07
C LEU A 14 4.62 13.22 29.11
N GLU A 15 5.75 12.65 29.56
CA GLU A 15 5.93 11.20 29.72
C GLU A 15 4.87 10.60 30.66
N ALA A 16 4.69 11.20 31.83
CA ALA A 16 3.65 10.78 32.76
C ALA A 16 2.25 10.90 32.15
N THR A 17 1.99 11.94 31.36
CA THR A 17 0.70 12.10 30.68
C THR A 17 0.46 10.98 29.69
N CYS A 18 1.45 10.63 28.84
CA CYS A 18 1.32 9.52 27.88
C CYS A 18 0.95 8.22 28.59
N GLU A 19 1.67 7.86 29.65
CA GLU A 19 1.37 6.68 30.45
C GLU A 19 -0.07 6.74 31.02
N VAL A 20 -0.57 7.91 31.49
CA VAL A 20 -1.94 8.00 32.07
C VAL A 20 -2.98 7.82 30.97
N VAL A 21 -2.70 8.37 29.80
CA VAL A 21 -3.54 8.21 28.60
C VAL A 21 -3.58 6.75 28.17
N ILE A 22 -2.46 6.03 28.20
CA ILE A 22 -2.43 4.60 27.87
C ILE A 22 -3.35 3.79 28.81
N GLU A 23 -3.36 4.14 30.10
CA GLU A 23 -4.20 3.46 31.09
C GLU A 23 -5.70 3.82 30.99
N ARG A 24 -6.05 5.02 30.50
CA ARG A 24 -7.39 5.61 30.68
C ARG A 24 -8.04 6.18 29.42
N GLY A 25 -7.30 6.23 28.33
CA GLY A 25 -7.59 7.00 27.13
C GLY A 25 -7.56 8.52 27.34
N PHE A 26 -7.63 9.26 26.24
CA PHE A 26 -7.65 10.73 26.24
C PHE A 26 -8.85 11.29 27.01
N ALA A 27 -10.04 10.71 26.77
CA ALA A 27 -11.27 11.15 27.41
C ALA A 27 -11.23 10.96 28.94
N GLY A 28 -10.70 9.82 29.41
CA GLY A 28 -10.65 9.45 30.83
C GLY A 28 -9.55 10.15 31.64
N THR A 29 -8.54 10.71 30.97
CA THR A 29 -7.40 11.37 31.62
C THR A 29 -7.78 12.72 32.25
N ARG A 30 -7.36 13.00 33.49
CA ARG A 30 -7.52 14.31 34.15
C ARG A 30 -6.17 14.87 34.58
N ILE A 31 -6.05 16.20 34.68
CA ILE A 31 -4.85 16.87 35.23
C ILE A 31 -4.45 16.29 36.59
N ALA A 32 -5.44 15.98 37.44
CA ALA A 32 -5.20 15.41 38.76
C ALA A 32 -4.59 14.00 38.71
N ASP A 33 -4.88 13.21 37.68
CA ASP A 33 -4.30 11.88 37.51
C ASP A 33 -2.80 11.98 37.19
N VAL A 34 -2.43 12.91 36.30
CA VAL A 34 -1.02 13.20 35.94
C VAL A 34 -0.26 13.76 37.14
N ALA A 35 -0.84 14.74 37.83
CA ALA A 35 -0.24 15.33 39.03
C ALA A 35 -0.01 14.27 40.12
N LYS A 36 -0.98 13.38 40.31
CA LYS A 36 -0.88 12.26 41.26
C LYS A 36 0.23 11.28 40.89
N ARG A 37 0.35 10.90 39.61
CA ARG A 37 1.43 10.02 39.14
C ARG A 37 2.81 10.60 39.47
N LEU A 38 3.00 11.89 39.22
CA LEU A 38 4.29 12.57 39.47
C LEU A 38 4.49 13.00 40.93
N ASN A 39 3.50 12.78 41.80
CA ASN A 39 3.49 13.28 43.18
C ASN A 39 3.76 14.81 43.26
N VAL A 40 3.07 15.58 42.40
CA VAL A 40 3.14 17.04 42.33
C VAL A 40 1.76 17.67 42.48
N SER A 41 1.71 19.00 42.63
CA SER A 41 0.43 19.73 42.68
C SER A 41 -0.16 19.94 41.28
N ASN A 42 -1.50 20.01 41.19
CA ASN A 42 -2.19 20.40 39.95
C ASN A 42 -1.71 21.77 39.44
N SER A 43 -1.40 22.70 40.36
CA SER A 43 -0.88 24.02 40.02
C SER A 43 0.45 23.95 39.27
N LEU A 44 1.31 22.96 39.56
CA LEU A 44 2.54 22.77 38.81
C LEU A 44 2.26 22.34 37.36
N ILE A 45 1.29 21.45 37.14
CA ILE A 45 0.90 21.06 35.79
C ILE A 45 0.34 22.26 35.01
N HIS A 46 -0.54 23.04 35.64
CA HIS A 46 -1.10 24.26 35.05
C HIS A 46 -0.06 25.35 34.77
N TYR A 47 1.05 25.37 35.50
CA TYR A 47 2.17 26.27 35.22
C TYR A 47 2.85 25.94 33.87
N HIS A 48 2.83 24.67 33.45
CA HIS A 48 3.42 24.23 32.17
C HIS A 48 2.40 24.14 31.03
N PHE A 49 1.13 23.90 31.32
CA PHE A 49 0.09 23.65 30.33
C PHE A 49 -1.20 24.38 30.70
N GLU A 50 -1.69 25.22 29.80
CA GLU A 50 -2.83 26.11 30.04
C GLU A 50 -4.16 25.34 30.22
N SER A 51 -4.28 24.16 29.61
CA SER A 51 -5.49 23.34 29.70
C SER A 51 -5.18 21.83 29.62
N LYS A 52 -6.19 20.99 29.89
CA LYS A 52 -6.10 19.53 29.69
C LYS A 52 -5.82 19.22 28.22
N GLU A 53 -6.50 19.90 27.32
CA GLU A 53 -6.39 19.72 25.88
C GLU A 53 -4.97 20.07 25.40
N ALA A 54 -4.40 21.17 25.90
CA ALA A 54 -3.02 21.57 25.60
C ALA A 54 -2.01 20.55 26.13
N LEU A 55 -2.24 20.00 27.33
CA LEU A 55 -1.39 18.95 27.90
C LEU A 55 -1.44 17.68 27.05
N LEU A 56 -2.65 17.20 26.71
CA LEU A 56 -2.85 15.98 25.93
C LEU A 56 -2.27 16.09 24.51
N ALA A 57 -2.52 17.22 23.85
CA ALA A 57 -1.97 17.50 22.53
C ALA A 57 -0.43 17.54 22.54
N ALA A 58 0.17 18.20 23.53
CA ALA A 58 1.62 18.23 23.66
C ALA A 58 2.22 16.87 24.03
N ALA A 59 1.52 16.05 24.83
CA ALA A 59 1.97 14.71 25.20
C ALA A 59 1.97 13.79 23.99
N PHE A 60 0.89 13.82 23.20
CA PHE A 60 0.82 13.10 21.94
C PHE A 60 1.92 13.55 20.96
N GLU A 61 2.08 14.86 20.75
CA GLU A 61 3.13 15.38 19.86
C GLU A 61 4.52 14.93 20.30
N TYR A 62 4.80 14.99 21.61
CA TYR A 62 6.07 14.55 22.17
C TYR A 62 6.31 13.06 21.90
N TYR A 63 5.32 12.22 22.15
CA TYR A 63 5.40 10.78 21.92
C TYR A 63 5.59 10.47 20.43
N ALA A 64 4.71 10.97 19.57
CA ALA A 64 4.74 10.72 18.14
C ALA A 64 6.05 11.22 17.49
N ARG A 65 6.59 12.37 17.91
CA ARG A 65 7.88 12.84 17.40
C ARG A 65 9.04 11.96 17.83
N LYS A 66 9.00 11.44 19.06
CA LYS A 66 10.03 10.50 19.55
C LYS A 66 9.98 9.23 18.71
N ASP A 67 8.80 8.66 18.55
CA ASP A 67 8.56 7.46 17.75
C ASP A 67 9.01 7.64 16.28
N LEU A 68 8.54 8.69 15.60
CA LEU A 68 8.99 9.01 14.24
C LEU A 68 10.52 9.16 14.12
N SER A 69 11.18 9.67 15.15
CA SER A 69 12.65 9.81 15.17
C SER A 69 13.39 8.49 15.37
N GLU A 70 12.80 7.56 16.13
CA GLU A 70 13.35 6.20 16.33
C GLU A 70 13.19 5.40 15.05
N MET A 71 11.99 5.47 14.45
CA MET A 71 11.71 4.89 13.15
C MET A 71 12.62 5.43 12.03
N GLU A 72 12.85 6.75 11.95
CA GLU A 72 13.76 7.31 10.93
C GLU A 72 15.18 6.71 11.06
N ARG A 73 15.70 6.58 12.28
CA ARG A 73 17.01 5.95 12.52
C ARG A 73 17.03 4.49 12.08
N ASP A 74 15.99 3.74 12.41
CA ASP A 74 15.91 2.31 12.06
C ASP A 74 15.83 2.09 10.55
N ILE A 75 15.12 2.98 9.84
CA ILE A 75 15.08 3.01 8.38
C ILE A 75 16.48 3.33 7.83
N GLU A 76 17.20 4.30 8.38
CA GLU A 76 18.56 4.66 7.91
C GLU A 76 19.56 3.50 8.00
N LEU A 77 19.35 2.52 8.88
CA LEU A 77 20.18 1.30 8.95
C LEU A 77 20.00 0.38 7.72
N GLY A 78 18.92 0.55 6.95
CA GLY A 78 18.65 -0.20 5.73
C GLY A 78 19.65 0.08 4.61
N GLN A 79 20.40 -0.95 4.20
CA GLN A 79 21.48 -0.81 3.21
C GLN A 79 20.99 -0.54 1.77
N SER A 80 19.72 -0.80 1.46
CA SER A 80 19.10 -0.59 0.15
C SER A 80 17.71 0.04 0.31
N ALA A 81 17.16 0.65 -0.74
CA ALA A 81 15.82 1.22 -0.68
C ALA A 81 14.77 0.14 -0.34
N THR A 82 14.96 -1.08 -0.86
CA THR A 82 14.11 -2.24 -0.55
C THR A 82 14.13 -2.59 0.95
N ALA A 83 15.32 -2.61 1.57
CA ALA A 83 15.46 -2.88 3.00
C ALA A 83 14.83 -1.76 3.84
N GLN A 84 15.00 -0.50 3.42
CA GLN A 84 14.36 0.65 4.07
C GLN A 84 12.84 0.58 4.02
N LEU A 85 12.27 0.22 2.87
CA LEU A 85 10.84 0.05 2.71
C LEU A 85 10.30 -1.07 3.60
N TRP A 86 11.02 -2.21 3.65
CA TRP A 86 10.65 -3.31 4.53
C TRP A 86 10.65 -2.89 6.01
N ARG A 87 11.70 -2.21 6.46
CA ARG A 87 11.83 -1.73 7.85
C ARG A 87 10.73 -0.77 8.22
N LEU A 88 10.36 0.15 7.32
CA LEU A 88 9.23 1.05 7.52
C LEU A 88 7.93 0.26 7.64
N ILE A 89 7.65 -0.68 6.74
CA ILE A 89 6.45 -1.53 6.84
C ILE A 89 6.44 -2.31 8.15
N GLU A 90 7.59 -2.82 8.60
CA GLU A 90 7.67 -3.60 9.83
C GLU A 90 7.47 -2.75 11.08
N SER A 91 8.02 -1.53 11.12
CA SER A 91 7.89 -0.60 12.27
C SER A 91 6.46 -0.11 12.46
N TYR A 92 5.76 0.17 11.36
CA TYR A 92 4.38 0.66 11.44
C TYR A 92 3.36 -0.42 11.82
N VAL A 93 3.71 -1.71 11.74
CA VAL A 93 2.74 -2.78 11.96
C VAL A 93 2.69 -3.17 13.43
N PRO A 94 1.51 -3.07 14.09
CA PRO A 94 1.41 -3.38 15.50
C PRO A 94 1.91 -4.80 15.83
N GLU A 95 2.60 -4.93 16.96
CA GLU A 95 3.13 -6.23 17.42
C GLU A 95 2.04 -7.11 18.05
N GLY A 96 1.01 -6.49 18.63
CA GLY A 96 -0.12 -7.14 19.28
C GLY A 96 -1.36 -6.26 19.37
N SER A 97 -2.47 -6.81 19.87
CA SER A 97 -3.69 -6.02 20.15
C SER A 97 -3.49 -5.00 21.26
N ASP A 98 -2.54 -5.28 22.15
CA ASP A 98 -2.20 -4.44 23.31
C ASP A 98 -1.06 -3.46 22.97
N ASP A 99 -0.84 -3.19 21.68
CA ASP A 99 0.17 -2.27 21.20
C ASP A 99 -0.20 -0.83 21.62
N VAL A 100 0.52 -0.39 22.63
CA VAL A 100 0.34 0.87 23.33
C VAL A 100 0.50 2.07 22.40
N GLU A 101 1.36 1.96 21.39
CA GLU A 101 1.63 3.02 20.42
C GLU A 101 0.40 3.28 19.55
N TRP A 102 -0.18 2.20 19.02
CA TRP A 102 -1.37 2.27 18.19
C TRP A 102 -2.60 2.73 18.97
N MET A 103 -2.72 2.38 20.25
CA MET A 103 -3.78 2.93 21.12
C MET A 103 -3.70 4.46 21.22
N LEU A 104 -2.51 5.03 21.38
CA LEU A 104 -2.31 6.48 21.44
C LEU A 104 -2.69 7.17 20.12
N TRP A 105 -2.29 6.60 18.98
CA TRP A 105 -2.64 7.12 17.66
C TRP A 105 -4.14 7.09 17.39
N ILE A 106 -4.81 5.96 17.69
CA ILE A 106 -6.25 5.81 17.51
C ILE A 106 -7.03 6.82 18.36
N ASP A 107 -6.64 6.99 19.62
CA ASP A 107 -7.26 7.99 20.50
C ASP A 107 -7.02 9.42 19.99
N ALA A 108 -5.80 9.73 19.53
CA ALA A 108 -5.45 11.03 18.99
C ALA A 108 -6.24 11.37 17.73
N TRP A 109 -6.45 10.40 16.82
CA TRP A 109 -7.34 10.57 15.67
C TRP A 109 -8.79 10.80 16.10
N GLY A 110 -9.27 10.05 17.10
CA GLY A 110 -10.60 10.26 17.68
C GLY A 110 -10.79 11.66 18.25
N GLU A 111 -9.78 12.17 18.96
CA GLU A 111 -9.73 13.52 19.55
C GLU A 111 -9.60 14.62 18.48
N ALA A 112 -8.78 14.40 17.43
CA ALA A 112 -8.58 15.32 16.31
C ALA A 112 -9.88 15.68 15.57
N LEU A 113 -10.88 14.80 15.60
CA LEU A 113 -12.19 15.07 15.02
C LEU A 113 -12.97 16.19 15.74
N ARG A 114 -12.59 16.53 16.98
CA ARG A 114 -13.31 17.50 17.85
C ARG A 114 -12.42 18.63 18.37
N ASN A 115 -11.11 18.42 18.40
CA ASN A 115 -10.14 19.34 18.98
C ASN A 115 -9.23 19.93 17.90
N PRO A 116 -9.34 21.24 17.57
CA PRO A 116 -8.55 21.88 16.52
C PRO A 116 -7.04 21.81 16.73
N LEU A 117 -6.58 21.87 17.99
CA LEU A 117 -5.15 21.77 18.30
C LEU A 117 -4.63 20.36 18.00
N MET A 118 -5.35 19.34 18.47
CA MET A 118 -5.02 17.95 18.15
C MET A 118 -5.08 17.68 16.64
N LYS A 119 -6.08 18.21 15.95
CA LYS A 119 -6.23 18.10 14.50
C LYS A 119 -5.00 18.61 13.75
N SER A 120 -4.52 19.78 14.11
CA SER A 120 -3.33 20.37 13.48
C SER A 120 -2.08 19.53 13.71
N ILE A 121 -1.91 18.99 14.92
CA ILE A 121 -0.75 18.16 15.28
C ILE A 121 -0.80 16.82 14.55
N SER A 122 -1.93 16.11 14.61
CA SER A 122 -2.14 14.85 13.92
C SER A 122 -1.92 14.99 12.41
N GLN A 123 -2.47 16.02 11.77
CA GLN A 123 -2.26 16.26 10.35
C GLN A 123 -0.76 16.44 10.01
N GLN A 124 -0.02 17.22 10.81
CA GLN A 124 1.41 17.43 10.56
C GLN A 124 2.23 16.15 10.71
N LEU A 125 1.85 15.27 11.64
CA LEU A 125 2.54 13.99 11.87
C LEU A 125 2.20 12.98 10.78
N ASP A 126 0.94 12.91 10.32
CA ASP A 126 0.55 12.08 9.17
C ASP A 126 1.29 12.53 7.89
N GLU A 127 1.40 13.84 7.66
CA GLU A 127 2.14 14.39 6.52
C GLU A 127 3.64 14.06 6.57
N GLN A 128 4.23 14.05 7.77
CA GLN A 128 5.62 13.62 8.00
C GLN A 128 5.80 12.13 7.73
N SER A 129 4.89 11.30 8.23
CA SER A 129 4.81 9.84 8.03
C SER A 129 4.81 9.48 6.54
N ILE A 130 3.89 10.07 5.78
CA ILE A 130 3.84 9.93 4.31
C ILE A 130 5.15 10.43 3.67
N GLY A 131 5.71 11.52 4.19
CA GLY A 131 6.98 12.08 3.72
C GLY A 131 8.18 11.15 3.91
N PHE A 132 8.25 10.35 4.98
CA PHE A 132 9.31 9.34 5.16
C PHE A 132 9.25 8.27 4.07
N LEU A 133 8.07 7.71 3.87
CA LEU A 133 7.86 6.65 2.89
C LEU A 133 8.08 7.15 1.45
N GLU A 134 7.63 8.37 1.15
CA GLU A 134 7.92 9.02 -0.13
C GLU A 134 9.43 9.13 -0.41
N ARG A 135 10.24 9.49 0.60
CA ARG A 135 11.71 9.57 0.45
C ARG A 135 12.32 8.21 0.11
N VAL A 136 11.87 7.14 0.76
CA VAL A 136 12.33 5.78 0.48
C VAL A 136 11.98 5.34 -0.94
N LEU A 137 10.74 5.61 -1.38
CA LEU A 137 10.29 5.28 -2.74
C LEU A 137 11.06 6.07 -3.81
N ARG A 138 11.31 7.38 -3.59
CA ARG A 138 12.13 8.20 -4.48
C ARG A 138 13.56 7.68 -4.56
N ARG A 139 14.18 7.36 -3.42
CA ARG A 139 15.52 6.77 -3.36
C ARG A 139 15.60 5.49 -4.18
N GLY A 140 14.62 4.60 -4.05
CA GLY A 140 14.62 3.35 -4.82
C GLY A 140 14.46 3.55 -6.33
N ASN A 141 13.74 4.59 -6.78
CA ASN A 141 13.74 4.97 -8.18
C ASN A 141 15.12 5.50 -8.63
N GLU A 142 15.74 6.37 -7.81
CA GLU A 142 17.06 6.96 -8.09
C GLU A 142 18.17 5.91 -8.17
N THR A 143 18.10 4.87 -7.32
CA THR A 143 19.06 3.74 -7.33
C THR A 143 18.71 2.67 -8.37
N GLY A 144 17.56 2.78 -9.04
CA GLY A 144 17.06 1.79 -9.99
C GLY A 144 16.56 0.49 -9.35
N GLU A 145 16.38 0.47 -8.02
CA GLU A 145 15.77 -0.66 -7.30
C GLU A 145 14.26 -0.74 -7.55
N PHE A 146 13.57 0.39 -7.72
CA PHE A 146 12.12 0.47 -7.87
C PHE A 146 11.70 1.04 -9.23
N GLN A 147 10.47 0.71 -9.62
CA GLN A 147 9.69 1.34 -10.68
C GLN A 147 8.41 1.89 -10.07
N CYS A 148 8.51 3.04 -9.40
CA CYS A 148 7.39 3.71 -8.73
C CYS A 148 7.07 5.05 -9.41
N ASP A 149 6.03 5.10 -10.24
CA ASP A 149 5.71 6.30 -11.04
C ASP A 149 5.33 7.53 -10.18
N GLN A 150 4.62 7.33 -9.07
CA GLN A 150 4.10 8.42 -8.23
C GLN A 150 4.43 8.22 -6.74
N PRO A 151 5.69 8.43 -6.31
CA PRO A 151 6.15 8.13 -4.95
C PRO A 151 5.27 8.70 -3.83
N ARG A 152 4.78 9.94 -3.98
CA ARG A 152 3.89 10.57 -2.98
C ARG A 152 2.55 9.83 -2.85
N VAL A 153 1.93 9.49 -3.98
CA VAL A 153 0.62 8.85 -4.01
C VAL A 153 0.72 7.41 -3.54
N SER A 154 1.79 6.71 -3.96
CA SER A 154 2.12 5.36 -3.48
C SER A 154 2.36 5.34 -1.97
N ALA A 155 3.12 6.31 -1.44
CA ALA A 155 3.33 6.46 0.01
C ALA A 155 2.02 6.68 0.77
N MET A 156 1.14 7.56 0.26
CA MET A 156 -0.18 7.79 0.85
C MET A 156 -1.03 6.52 0.89
N ARG A 157 -1.04 5.71 -0.19
CA ARG A 157 -1.82 4.46 -0.24
C ARG A 157 -1.29 3.40 0.72
N ILE A 158 0.03 3.24 0.79
CA ILE A 158 0.66 2.30 1.72
C ILE A 158 0.34 2.69 3.16
N THR A 159 0.51 3.98 3.51
CA THR A 159 0.20 4.50 4.85
C THR A 159 -1.28 4.30 5.19
N ALA A 160 -2.19 4.65 4.27
CA ALA A 160 -3.63 4.45 4.49
C ALA A 160 -4.02 2.97 4.69
N LEU A 161 -3.34 2.03 4.00
CA LEU A 161 -3.58 0.60 4.20
C LEU A 161 -3.06 0.13 5.57
N ILE A 162 -1.88 0.63 5.99
CA ILE A 162 -1.35 0.39 7.34
C ILE A 162 -2.35 0.85 8.38
N ASP A 163 -2.75 2.13 8.34
CA ASP A 163 -3.64 2.75 9.33
C ASP A 163 -4.97 1.98 9.45
N GLY A 164 -5.59 1.68 8.31
CA GLY A 164 -6.85 0.96 8.28
C GLY A 164 -6.76 -0.46 8.83
N LEU A 165 -5.69 -1.19 8.52
CA LEU A 165 -5.51 -2.56 9.03
C LEU A 165 -5.04 -2.58 10.48
N ALA A 166 -4.24 -1.60 10.91
CA ALA A 166 -3.81 -1.46 12.29
C ALA A 166 -4.99 -1.17 13.22
N VAL A 167 -5.94 -0.31 12.82
CA VAL A 167 -7.20 -0.11 13.55
C VAL A 167 -7.98 -1.41 13.68
N GLN A 168 -8.12 -2.20 12.61
CA GLN A 168 -8.82 -3.50 12.70
C GLN A 168 -8.08 -4.49 13.60
N PHE A 169 -6.75 -4.52 13.52
CA PHE A 169 -5.92 -5.41 14.32
C PHE A 169 -5.99 -5.08 15.81
N ALA A 170 -5.93 -3.80 16.17
CA ALA A 170 -6.00 -3.33 17.55
C ALA A 170 -7.42 -3.42 18.13
N ALA A 171 -8.45 -3.03 17.36
CA ALA A 171 -9.82 -2.96 17.86
C ALA A 171 -10.59 -4.30 17.84
N HIS A 172 -10.15 -5.27 17.03
CA HIS A 172 -10.87 -6.53 16.81
C HIS A 172 -9.94 -7.75 16.90
N GLU A 173 -9.84 -8.29 18.11
CA GLU A 173 -9.02 -9.49 18.37
C GLU A 173 -9.40 -10.65 17.44
N GLY A 174 -8.41 -11.17 16.70
CA GLY A 174 -8.54 -12.35 15.85
C GLY A 174 -9.20 -12.13 14.49
N VAL A 175 -9.72 -10.93 14.16
CA VAL A 175 -10.33 -10.63 12.85
C VAL A 175 -9.28 -10.55 11.76
N VAL A 176 -8.19 -9.82 12.01
CA VAL A 176 -7.03 -9.76 11.13
C VAL A 176 -5.86 -10.37 11.88
N LYS A 177 -5.18 -11.36 11.28
CA LYS A 177 -3.92 -11.86 11.85
C LYS A 177 -2.76 -10.99 11.38
N ARG A 178 -1.75 -10.77 12.23
CA ARG A 178 -0.55 -10.00 11.85
C ARG A 178 0.08 -10.50 10.54
N LYS A 179 0.10 -11.82 10.32
CA LYS A 179 0.58 -12.43 9.07
C LYS A 179 -0.23 -12.02 7.83
N GLU A 180 -1.54 -11.82 7.97
CA GLU A 180 -2.42 -11.38 6.88
C GLU A 180 -2.20 -9.91 6.57
N LEU A 181 -2.07 -9.09 7.62
CA LEU A 181 -1.71 -7.67 7.52
C LEU A 181 -0.37 -7.50 6.78
N MET A 182 0.69 -8.17 7.24
CA MET A 182 2.00 -8.14 6.59
C MET A 182 1.97 -8.63 5.14
N ARG A 183 1.13 -9.63 4.84
CA ARG A 183 0.97 -10.13 3.47
C ARG A 183 0.33 -9.07 2.56
N ALA A 184 -0.72 -8.40 3.03
CA ALA A 184 -1.39 -7.34 2.28
C ALA A 184 -0.46 -6.15 2.02
N LEU A 185 0.30 -5.73 3.04
CA LEU A 185 1.28 -4.65 2.89
C LEU A 185 2.42 -5.01 1.95
N ARG A 186 2.96 -6.24 2.02
CA ARG A 186 3.98 -6.70 1.05
C ARG A 186 3.45 -6.72 -0.37
N ALA A 187 2.21 -7.16 -0.58
CA ALA A 187 1.60 -7.19 -1.90
C ALA A 187 1.44 -5.78 -2.47
N LEU A 188 0.94 -4.83 -1.68
CA LEU A 188 0.82 -3.44 -2.10
C LEU A 188 2.19 -2.79 -2.34
N ALA A 189 3.15 -2.97 -1.44
CA ALA A 189 4.49 -2.41 -1.58
C ALA A 189 5.21 -2.94 -2.82
N ALA A 190 5.11 -4.25 -3.08
CA ALA A 190 5.64 -4.86 -4.29
C ALA A 190 5.00 -4.27 -5.54
N PHE A 191 3.69 -4.10 -5.54
CA PHE A 191 2.99 -3.47 -6.65
C PHE A 191 3.46 -2.02 -6.90
N GLU A 192 3.48 -1.19 -5.85
CA GLU A 192 3.84 0.22 -5.95
C GLU A 192 5.31 0.43 -6.35
N THR A 193 6.19 -0.53 -6.04
CA THR A 193 7.62 -0.49 -6.40
C THR A 193 7.97 -1.27 -7.66
N GLY A 194 7.02 -2.03 -8.22
CA GLY A 194 7.26 -2.92 -9.33
C GLY A 194 8.12 -4.16 -9.03
N LEU A 195 8.32 -4.49 -7.74
CA LEU A 195 9.02 -5.68 -7.26
C LEU A 195 8.08 -6.89 -7.12
N SER A 196 8.64 -8.07 -6.82
CA SER A 196 7.85 -9.20 -6.33
C SER A 196 7.62 -9.11 -4.82
N PRO A 197 6.51 -9.65 -4.26
CA PRO A 197 6.28 -9.65 -2.81
C PRO A 197 7.39 -10.32 -1.99
N ASP A 198 8.10 -11.30 -2.58
CA ASP A 198 9.20 -12.02 -1.93
C ASP A 198 10.51 -11.23 -1.89
N ASP A 199 10.60 -10.14 -2.68
CA ASP A 199 11.75 -9.24 -2.67
C ASP A 199 11.61 -8.11 -1.63
N ILE A 200 10.41 -7.88 -1.09
CA ILE A 200 10.16 -6.91 -0.01
C ILE A 200 10.62 -7.49 1.34
N ARG A 201 11.91 -7.37 1.65
CA ARG A 201 12.56 -7.90 2.89
C ARG A 201 13.84 -7.14 3.26
N ASP A 202 14.27 -7.30 4.51
CA ASP A 202 15.47 -6.65 5.09
C ASP A 202 16.83 -7.17 4.54
N GLY A 203 16.85 -8.20 3.69
CA GLY A 203 18.05 -8.97 3.35
C GLY A 203 18.58 -8.82 1.92
N LYS A 204 19.91 -8.76 1.78
CA LYS A 204 20.65 -8.94 0.50
C LYS A 204 20.47 -10.36 -0.05
N ARG A 205 19.38 -10.64 -0.74
CA ARG A 205 19.49 -11.41 -1.97
C ARG A 205 19.58 -10.35 -3.04
N GLY A 206 20.77 -10.15 -3.63
CA GLY A 206 20.87 -9.36 -4.84
C GLY A 206 19.79 -9.86 -5.81
N PRO A 207 19.14 -8.98 -6.58
CA PRO A 207 18.14 -9.40 -7.56
C PRO A 207 18.76 -10.58 -8.30
N ARG A 208 18.06 -11.73 -8.27
CA ARG A 208 18.52 -12.93 -8.97
C ARG A 208 18.86 -12.44 -10.38
N PRO A 209 20.07 -12.68 -10.92
CA PRO A 209 20.43 -12.16 -12.22
C PRO A 209 19.31 -12.60 -13.16
N SER A 210 18.55 -11.62 -13.65
CA SER A 210 17.53 -11.86 -14.65
C SER A 210 18.30 -12.51 -15.79
N THR A 211 18.10 -13.80 -15.99
CA THR A 211 18.69 -14.55 -17.08
C THR A 211 18.47 -13.71 -18.32
N THR A 212 19.57 -13.23 -18.89
CA THR A 212 19.70 -12.20 -19.90
C THR A 212 18.40 -12.06 -20.70
N ARG A 213 17.50 -11.21 -20.22
CA ARG A 213 16.33 -10.79 -20.99
C ARG A 213 16.94 -9.96 -22.10
N THR A 214 17.06 -10.54 -23.28
CA THR A 214 17.04 -9.78 -24.53
C THR A 214 15.65 -9.13 -24.65
N SER A 215 15.35 -8.22 -23.72
CA SER A 215 14.33 -7.22 -23.94
C SER A 215 14.92 -6.31 -25.00
N THR A 216 14.54 -6.56 -26.25
CA THR A 216 14.34 -5.44 -27.16
C THR A 216 13.59 -4.37 -26.36
N PRO A 217 14.10 -3.13 -26.28
CA PRO A 217 13.40 -2.10 -25.52
C PRO A 217 12.03 -1.93 -26.17
N SER A 218 10.99 -2.49 -25.53
CA SER A 218 9.63 -2.09 -25.85
C SER A 218 9.54 -0.65 -25.40
N SER A 219 9.51 0.25 -26.39
CA SER A 219 9.41 1.70 -26.21
C SER A 219 8.51 2.03 -25.02
N PRO A 220 8.96 2.88 -24.08
CA PRO A 220 8.06 3.40 -23.08
C PRO A 220 6.97 4.17 -23.83
N VAL A 221 5.70 3.81 -23.63
CA VAL A 221 4.59 4.70 -24.00
C VAL A 221 4.63 5.82 -22.97
N THR A 222 5.54 6.77 -23.20
CA THR A 222 5.64 8.03 -22.47
C THR A 222 4.45 8.89 -22.90
N GLY A 223 3.45 9.10 -22.04
CA GLY A 223 2.40 10.07 -22.32
C GLY A 223 1.11 10.01 -21.50
N GLY A 224 0.80 8.91 -20.80
CA GLY A 224 -0.45 8.80 -20.03
C GLY A 224 -0.37 9.50 -18.66
N VAL A 225 -1.47 10.13 -18.25
CA VAL A 225 -1.69 10.64 -16.87
C VAL A 225 -2.68 9.74 -16.13
N ALA A 226 -2.93 9.99 -14.84
CA ALA A 226 -3.99 9.29 -14.12
C ALA A 226 -5.34 9.49 -14.85
N PRO A 227 -6.09 8.41 -15.14
CA PRO A 227 -7.37 8.52 -15.84
C PRO A 227 -8.40 9.31 -15.04
N THR A 228 -9.40 9.84 -15.74
CA THR A 228 -10.61 10.33 -15.07
C THR A 228 -11.32 9.18 -14.34
N ALA A 229 -12.14 9.50 -13.33
CA ALA A 229 -12.88 8.47 -12.59
C ALA A 229 -13.79 7.62 -13.50
N ILE A 230 -14.33 8.20 -14.58
CA ILE A 230 -15.16 7.50 -15.56
C ILE A 230 -14.33 6.50 -16.36
N THR A 231 -13.16 6.91 -16.85
CA THR A 231 -12.25 6.05 -17.60
C THR A 231 -11.67 4.94 -16.71
N ASP A 232 -11.27 5.25 -15.49
CA ASP A 232 -10.82 4.25 -14.51
C ASP A 232 -11.91 3.19 -14.27
N ALA A 233 -13.14 3.61 -13.97
CA ALA A 233 -14.25 2.69 -13.76
C ALA A 233 -14.54 1.79 -14.98
N ALA A 234 -14.50 2.37 -16.19
CA ALA A 234 -14.71 1.62 -17.43
C ALA A 234 -13.61 0.56 -17.67
N LEU A 235 -12.34 0.92 -17.45
CA LEU A 235 -11.21 -0.01 -17.59
C LEU A 235 -11.25 -1.13 -16.54
N ARG A 236 -11.65 -0.83 -15.29
CA ARG A 236 -11.87 -1.86 -14.25
C ARG A 236 -13.00 -2.81 -14.63
N GLN A 237 -14.10 -2.29 -15.18
CA GLN A 237 -15.21 -3.12 -15.64
C GLN A 237 -14.81 -4.03 -16.80
N LEU A 238 -13.98 -3.52 -17.72
CA LEU A 238 -13.40 -4.33 -18.80
C LEU A 238 -12.55 -5.48 -18.24
N LEU A 239 -11.64 -5.22 -17.31
CA LEU A 239 -10.83 -6.26 -16.66
C LEU A 239 -11.70 -7.32 -15.97
N ALA A 240 -12.72 -6.89 -15.22
CA ALA A 240 -13.66 -7.81 -14.57
C ALA A 240 -14.37 -8.69 -15.61
N SER A 241 -14.84 -8.10 -16.72
CA SER A 241 -15.53 -8.82 -17.79
C SER A 241 -14.61 -9.85 -18.48
N ILE A 242 -13.33 -9.53 -18.64
CA ILE A 242 -12.32 -10.44 -19.18
C ILE A 242 -12.13 -11.65 -18.26
N SER A 243 -11.92 -11.42 -16.96
CA SER A 243 -11.78 -12.48 -15.96
C SER A 243 -13.03 -13.36 -15.87
N ASP A 244 -14.21 -12.75 -15.97
CA ASP A 244 -15.50 -13.44 -15.98
C ASP A 244 -15.67 -14.36 -17.20
N ALA A 245 -15.33 -13.88 -18.39
CA ALA A 245 -15.38 -14.68 -19.61
C ALA A 245 -14.39 -15.86 -19.55
N GLN A 246 -13.19 -15.64 -19.00
CA GLN A 246 -12.22 -16.71 -18.74
C GLN A 246 -12.76 -17.77 -17.77
N LEU A 247 -13.34 -17.34 -16.65
CA LEU A 247 -13.90 -18.23 -15.64
C LEU A 247 -15.02 -19.10 -16.22
N ARG A 248 -15.87 -18.52 -17.08
CA ARG A 248 -16.98 -19.23 -17.75
C ARG A 248 -16.54 -20.09 -18.94
N GLY A 249 -15.29 -19.98 -19.38
CA GLY A 249 -14.83 -20.59 -20.63
C GLY A 249 -15.53 -20.01 -21.87
N ASP A 250 -16.01 -18.76 -21.80
CA ASP A 250 -16.75 -18.08 -22.87
C ASP A 250 -15.79 -17.41 -23.86
N ALA A 251 -15.27 -18.19 -24.80
CA ALA A 251 -14.32 -17.70 -25.80
C ALA A 251 -14.90 -16.56 -26.68
N PRO A 252 -16.14 -16.66 -27.22
CA PRO A 252 -16.72 -15.57 -28.00
C PRO A 252 -16.88 -14.27 -27.20
N GLY A 253 -17.38 -14.37 -25.96
CA GLY A 253 -17.52 -13.21 -25.07
C GLY A 253 -16.16 -12.62 -24.70
N TRP A 254 -15.14 -13.46 -24.50
CA TRP A 254 -13.77 -13.00 -24.23
C TRP A 254 -13.19 -12.26 -25.44
N LEU A 255 -13.33 -12.79 -26.67
CA LEU A 255 -12.83 -12.15 -27.88
C LEU A 255 -13.51 -10.80 -28.18
N ALA A 256 -14.79 -10.66 -27.84
CA ALA A 256 -15.52 -9.40 -28.00
C ALA A 256 -14.95 -8.23 -27.16
N LEU A 257 -14.15 -8.55 -26.13
CA LEU A 257 -13.48 -7.56 -25.27
C LEU A 257 -12.11 -7.12 -25.81
N TRP A 258 -11.66 -7.71 -26.93
CA TRP A 258 -10.42 -7.35 -27.61
C TRP A 258 -10.68 -6.50 -28.84
N GLY A 259 -9.75 -5.57 -29.10
CA GLY A 259 -9.67 -4.89 -30.39
C GLY A 259 -9.48 -5.89 -31.54
N PRO A 260 -9.91 -5.57 -32.78
CA PRO A 260 -9.81 -6.49 -33.92
C PRO A 260 -8.38 -6.95 -34.23
N GLN A 261 -7.40 -6.10 -33.90
CA GLN A 261 -5.96 -6.35 -34.07
C GLN A 261 -5.26 -6.69 -32.74
N GLY A 262 -6.03 -7.16 -31.75
CA GLY A 262 -5.54 -7.47 -30.41
C GLY A 262 -4.30 -8.36 -30.41
N GLU A 263 -3.33 -8.03 -29.55
CA GLU A 263 -2.05 -8.75 -29.44
C GLU A 263 -1.88 -9.37 -28.05
N LEU A 264 -1.65 -10.68 -27.97
CA LEU A 264 -1.38 -11.39 -26.71
C LEU A 264 0.00 -12.03 -26.76
N VAL A 265 0.78 -11.85 -25.69
CA VAL A 265 2.04 -12.56 -25.46
C VAL A 265 1.94 -13.33 -24.15
N MET A 266 2.09 -14.65 -24.23
CA MET A 266 2.01 -15.58 -23.12
C MET A 266 3.38 -15.80 -22.45
N PRO A 267 3.42 -16.35 -21.22
CA PRO A 267 4.68 -16.57 -20.48
C PRO A 267 5.66 -17.52 -21.17
N ASP A 268 5.16 -18.46 -21.96
CA ASP A 268 5.96 -19.42 -22.74
C ASP A 268 6.53 -18.81 -24.03
N GLY A 269 6.32 -17.50 -24.24
CA GLY A 269 6.75 -16.78 -25.43
C GLY A 269 5.79 -16.92 -26.62
N ALA A 270 4.70 -17.69 -26.50
CA ALA A 270 3.70 -17.76 -27.55
C ALA A 270 3.05 -16.38 -27.75
N ALA A 271 2.96 -15.94 -29.00
CA ALA A 271 2.33 -14.69 -29.37
C ALA A 271 1.14 -14.95 -30.30
N ALA A 272 0.04 -14.25 -30.08
CA ALA A 272 -1.15 -14.28 -30.92
C ALA A 272 -1.55 -12.86 -31.31
N LYS A 273 -2.03 -12.72 -32.55
CA LYS A 273 -2.51 -11.44 -33.08
C LYS A 273 -3.80 -11.65 -33.87
N GLY A 274 -4.80 -10.82 -33.58
CA GLY A 274 -6.13 -10.92 -34.18
C GLY A 274 -6.99 -12.01 -33.54
N HIS A 275 -8.31 -11.89 -33.72
CA HIS A 275 -9.30 -12.70 -33.00
C HIS A 275 -9.15 -14.21 -33.21
N ASP A 276 -8.81 -14.67 -34.41
CA ASP A 276 -8.65 -16.10 -34.71
C ASP A 276 -7.54 -16.73 -33.85
N ALA A 277 -6.34 -16.14 -33.90
CA ALA A 277 -5.18 -16.62 -33.12
C ALA A 277 -5.40 -16.46 -31.60
N LEU A 278 -6.08 -15.38 -31.18
CA LEU A 278 -6.46 -15.18 -29.79
C LEU A 278 -7.43 -16.27 -29.31
N GLY A 279 -8.38 -16.69 -30.14
CA GLY A 279 -9.34 -17.75 -29.83
C GLY A 279 -8.68 -19.12 -29.67
N GLU A 280 -7.66 -19.41 -30.49
CA GLU A 280 -6.84 -20.62 -30.36
C GLU A 280 -6.07 -20.63 -29.03
N VAL A 281 -5.42 -19.50 -28.68
CA VAL A 281 -4.74 -19.36 -27.38
C VAL A 281 -5.72 -19.51 -26.23
N PHE A 282 -6.91 -18.92 -26.32
CA PHE A 282 -7.93 -19.06 -25.28
C PHE A 282 -8.31 -20.52 -25.05
N THR A 283 -8.63 -21.23 -26.14
CA THR A 283 -9.03 -22.64 -26.09
C THR A 283 -7.91 -23.53 -25.53
N LYS A 284 -6.67 -23.27 -25.96
CA LYS A 284 -5.49 -24.04 -25.52
C LYS A 284 -5.16 -23.80 -24.05
N HIS A 285 -5.12 -22.55 -23.60
CA HIS A 285 -4.63 -22.21 -22.26
C HIS A 285 -5.74 -22.24 -21.22
N TYR A 286 -6.87 -21.58 -21.49
CA TYR A 286 -7.98 -21.50 -20.53
C TYR A 286 -8.96 -22.67 -20.66
N GLY A 287 -9.05 -23.32 -21.81
CA GLY A 287 -9.86 -24.54 -21.99
C GLY A 287 -9.22 -25.83 -21.45
N SER A 288 -7.92 -25.79 -21.12
CA SER A 288 -7.19 -26.92 -20.53
C SER A 288 -7.58 -27.21 -19.09
N ASP A 289 -8.01 -26.17 -18.37
CA ASP A 289 -8.45 -26.26 -16.99
C ASP A 289 -9.97 -26.46 -16.92
N ARG A 290 -10.47 -26.99 -15.81
CA ARG A 290 -11.91 -27.07 -15.51
C ARG A 290 -12.46 -25.67 -15.25
N TRP A 291 -11.67 -24.84 -14.58
CA TRP A 291 -11.92 -23.41 -14.39
C TRP A 291 -10.59 -22.72 -14.05
N THR A 292 -10.49 -21.45 -14.45
CA THR A 292 -9.42 -20.53 -14.06
C THR A 292 -10.08 -19.22 -13.64
N LEU A 293 -9.90 -18.85 -12.38
CA LEU A 293 -10.32 -17.58 -11.82
C LEU A 293 -9.10 -16.66 -11.76
N GLN A 294 -9.17 -15.53 -12.44
CA GLN A 294 -8.15 -14.49 -12.39
C GLN A 294 -8.70 -13.31 -11.58
N SER A 295 -8.15 -13.08 -10.40
CA SER A 295 -8.53 -11.98 -9.51
C SER A 295 -7.51 -10.85 -9.62
N PRO A 296 -7.88 -9.67 -10.17
CA PRO A 296 -7.03 -8.50 -10.11
C PRO A 296 -6.93 -8.01 -8.67
N GLU A 297 -5.72 -7.99 -8.12
CA GLU A 297 -5.45 -7.53 -6.76
C GLU A 297 -5.09 -6.05 -6.77
N VAL A 298 -4.23 -5.66 -7.72
CA VAL A 298 -3.76 -4.29 -7.82
C VAL A 298 -3.67 -3.86 -9.27
N VAL A 299 -4.21 -2.68 -9.54
CA VAL A 299 -4.49 -2.17 -10.88
C VAL A 299 -4.13 -0.70 -10.92
N VAL A 300 -3.17 -0.36 -11.78
CA VAL A 300 -2.82 1.04 -12.12
C VAL A 300 -3.03 1.23 -13.61
N PHE A 301 -3.75 2.29 -13.94
CA PHE A 301 -3.95 2.74 -15.31
C PHE A 301 -3.30 4.09 -15.52
N LEU A 302 -2.79 4.28 -16.73
CA LEU A 302 -2.45 5.59 -17.27
C LEU A 302 -3.26 5.76 -18.56
N ALA A 303 -3.90 6.91 -18.73
CA ALA A 303 -4.72 7.19 -19.89
C ALA A 303 -4.31 8.51 -20.53
N ASP A 304 -4.39 8.54 -21.85
CA ASP A 304 -4.47 9.75 -22.65
C ASP A 304 -5.89 9.84 -23.21
N GLU A 305 -6.72 10.60 -22.51
CA GLU A 305 -8.14 10.79 -22.84
C GLU A 305 -8.33 11.47 -24.22
N SER A 306 -7.33 12.23 -24.68
CA SER A 306 -7.41 12.98 -25.94
C SER A 306 -7.21 12.06 -27.15
N THR A 307 -6.37 11.04 -27.01
CA THR A 307 -6.11 10.07 -28.07
C THR A 307 -6.93 8.79 -27.91
N GLY A 308 -7.57 8.59 -26.76
CA GLY A 308 -8.38 7.40 -26.48
C GLY A 308 -7.52 6.15 -26.28
N HIS A 309 -6.29 6.31 -25.77
CA HIS A 309 -5.40 5.20 -25.44
C HIS A 309 -5.17 5.14 -23.94
N ALA A 310 -5.03 3.93 -23.42
CA ALA A 310 -4.62 3.72 -22.05
C ALA A 310 -3.66 2.54 -21.93
N THR A 311 -2.90 2.51 -20.86
CA THR A 311 -2.07 1.37 -20.46
C THR A 311 -2.46 0.96 -19.05
N GLY A 312 -2.24 -0.31 -18.72
CA GLY A 312 -2.49 -0.84 -17.39
C GLY A 312 -1.41 -1.81 -16.95
N ARG A 313 -0.98 -1.69 -15.70
CA ARG A 313 -0.20 -2.72 -15.00
C ARG A 313 -1.12 -3.37 -13.98
N VAL A 314 -1.38 -4.66 -14.16
CA VAL A 314 -2.35 -5.40 -13.36
C VAL A 314 -1.67 -6.60 -12.73
N THR A 315 -1.62 -6.63 -11.40
CA THR A 315 -1.23 -7.84 -10.68
C THR A 315 -2.47 -8.68 -10.44
N VAL A 316 -2.41 -9.94 -10.87
CA VAL A 316 -3.49 -10.90 -10.72
C VAL A 316 -3.03 -12.09 -9.89
N THR A 317 -3.92 -12.59 -9.03
CA THR A 317 -3.84 -13.95 -8.51
C THR A 317 -4.73 -14.83 -9.36
N GLU A 318 -4.15 -15.83 -10.00
CA GLU A 318 -4.89 -16.88 -10.68
C GLU A 318 -5.02 -18.10 -9.79
N ARG A 319 -6.25 -18.59 -9.67
CA ARG A 319 -6.56 -19.91 -9.11
C ARG A 319 -7.17 -20.76 -10.20
N PHE A 320 -6.74 -22.01 -10.30
CA PHE A 320 -7.26 -22.90 -11.33
C PHE A 320 -7.42 -24.31 -10.78
N GLN A 321 -8.35 -25.04 -11.38
CA GLN A 321 -8.48 -26.48 -11.19
C GLN A 321 -8.28 -27.18 -12.53
N ARG A 322 -7.28 -28.05 -12.59
CA ARG A 322 -7.03 -28.92 -13.74
C ARG A 322 -8.18 -29.91 -13.92
N ARG A 323 -8.37 -30.45 -15.13
CA ARG A 323 -9.39 -31.49 -15.39
C ARG A 323 -9.21 -32.77 -14.56
N ASN A 324 -7.99 -33.08 -14.12
CA ASN A 324 -7.71 -34.19 -13.22
C ASN A 324 -8.03 -33.91 -11.73
N GLY A 325 -8.57 -32.72 -11.42
CA GLY A 325 -8.96 -32.31 -10.07
C GLY A 325 -7.89 -31.55 -9.29
N ALA A 326 -6.64 -31.51 -9.76
CA ALA A 326 -5.56 -30.79 -9.10
C ALA A 326 -5.84 -29.28 -9.06
N ILE A 327 -5.66 -28.66 -7.89
CA ILE A 327 -5.82 -27.22 -7.69
C ILE A 327 -4.44 -26.58 -7.65
N GLY A 328 -4.31 -25.45 -8.33
CA GLY A 328 -3.11 -24.63 -8.31
C GLY A 328 -3.43 -23.16 -8.16
N SER A 329 -2.40 -22.39 -7.85
CA SER A 329 -2.44 -20.93 -7.87
C SER A 329 -1.14 -20.39 -8.42
N ARG A 330 -1.20 -19.22 -9.04
CA ARG A 330 -0.03 -18.43 -9.46
C ARG A 330 -0.35 -16.95 -9.43
N ILE A 331 0.66 -16.12 -9.36
CA ILE A 331 0.63 -14.68 -9.41
C ILE A 331 1.24 -14.23 -10.74
N ALA A 332 0.61 -13.27 -11.39
CA ALA A 332 1.11 -12.73 -12.64
C ALA A 332 0.96 -11.21 -12.69
N THR A 333 1.79 -10.59 -13.54
CA THR A 333 1.62 -9.21 -13.96
C THR A 333 1.18 -9.19 -15.42
N LEU A 334 0.08 -8.50 -15.69
CA LEU A 334 -0.42 -8.21 -17.02
C LEU A 334 -0.03 -6.78 -17.39
N HIS A 335 0.64 -6.65 -18.52
CA HIS A 335 0.96 -5.35 -19.11
C HIS A 335 0.02 -5.12 -20.28
N ASP A 336 -1.02 -4.33 -20.03
CA ASP A 336 -2.14 -4.14 -20.92
C ASP A 336 -2.06 -2.80 -21.65
N ARG A 337 -2.52 -2.80 -22.90
CA ARG A 337 -2.82 -1.62 -23.71
C ARG A 337 -4.29 -1.65 -24.08
N TYR A 338 -4.93 -0.50 -23.99
CA TYR A 338 -6.35 -0.33 -24.25
C TYR A 338 -6.57 0.74 -25.32
N GLU A 339 -7.63 0.55 -26.10
CA GLU A 339 -8.08 1.52 -27.09
C GLU A 339 -9.55 1.84 -26.87
N ARG A 340 -9.92 3.10 -27.06
CA ARG A 340 -11.29 3.57 -26.92
C ARG A 340 -12.01 3.46 -28.26
N THR A 341 -13.18 2.85 -28.23
CA THR A 341 -14.11 2.76 -29.35
C THR A 341 -15.38 3.56 -29.05
N PRO A 342 -16.27 3.78 -30.05
CA PRO A 342 -17.59 4.36 -29.81
C PRO A 342 -18.45 3.58 -28.80
N HIS A 343 -18.16 2.29 -28.58
CA HIS A 343 -18.93 1.40 -27.71
C HIS A 343 -18.25 1.13 -26.35
N GLY A 344 -17.10 1.76 -26.08
CA GLY A 344 -16.35 1.57 -24.85
C GLY A 344 -14.88 1.24 -25.08
N TRP A 345 -14.19 0.87 -24.01
CA TRP A 345 -12.78 0.47 -24.07
C TRP A 345 -12.65 -1.01 -24.42
N LEU A 346 -11.64 -1.33 -25.23
CA LEU A 346 -11.26 -2.70 -25.58
C LEU A 346 -9.78 -2.93 -25.25
N LEU A 347 -9.43 -4.20 -25.05
CA LEU A 347 -8.05 -4.62 -24.88
C LEU A 347 -7.35 -4.68 -26.25
N ALA A 348 -6.40 -3.77 -26.48
CA ALA A 348 -5.61 -3.70 -27.70
C ALA A 348 -4.37 -4.61 -27.64
N GLY A 349 -3.85 -4.86 -26.45
CA GLY A 349 -2.79 -5.83 -26.28
C GLY A 349 -2.52 -6.20 -24.82
N ARG A 350 -1.99 -7.39 -24.59
CA ARG A 350 -1.58 -7.89 -23.27
C ARG A 350 -0.28 -8.66 -23.38
N ARG A 351 0.65 -8.35 -22.48
CA ARG A 351 1.79 -9.22 -22.20
C ARG A 351 1.59 -9.82 -20.82
N TYR A 352 1.55 -11.15 -20.77
CA TYR A 352 1.39 -11.93 -19.55
C TYR A 352 2.78 -12.33 -19.03
N GLU A 353 3.11 -11.92 -17.80
CA GLU A 353 4.33 -12.30 -17.09
C GLU A 353 4.00 -13.02 -15.77
N VAL A 354 4.42 -14.29 -15.62
CA VAL A 354 4.27 -15.05 -14.35
C VAL A 354 5.38 -14.64 -13.38
N LEU A 355 5.04 -14.47 -12.11
CA LEU A 355 5.98 -14.03 -11.07
C LEU A 355 6.50 -15.17 -10.18
N ASP A 356 5.81 -16.33 -10.14
CA ASP A 356 6.04 -17.44 -9.21
C ASP A 356 6.02 -18.85 -9.84
#